data_AF-A0A0D1CEP9-F1
#
_entry.id   AF-A0A0D1CEP9-F1
#
_cell.length_a   1.000
_cell.length_b   1.000
_cell.length_c   1.000
_cell.angle_alpha   90.00
_cell.angle_beta   90.00
_cell.angle_gamma   90.00
#
_symmetry.space_group_name_H-M   'P 1'
#
loop_
_entity.id
_entity.type
_entity.pdbx_description
1 polymer ?
#
loop_
_entity_poly.entity_id
_entity_poly.type
_entity_poly.pdbx_seq_one_letter_code
_entity_poly.pdbx_strand_id
1 'polypeptide(L)'
;MLESVFQPIADAAGAPVDYIKLFTCLLAAFPLAAVFPYLPSATAKHIYSLTVSLLFFVPVLNLYSGFLQLVGSALLTYAVCTFKIGGKNMGWLVFALQMGHLTYNHAVRKFGAIPLSTIEITAMQMVAVMNLTTFAWDCYDGQIRTEAQCDDSQKKSRITKMPSLLEFLGYTFYFPGVLIGPSTRFVDYRAWSTGELYASAKGKEKALGPNTGSATLPKGRLAASLRELIAGLGFMAVYSVFAPAYSYEKLIGLHGGLDHLAWYQKLGWIQVAGFMARTKYYGIWSLTDGACILSGLGYNGVDVRTGRTRWNRCRNIDIPKIEFANNWKELLDHWNMNTNVWLRNNVYKRIARPGKKPGFKSTMTTFFTSAFWHGLEPGYYMSFVLAGFMQSAAKMLRRHVRPMFFGEPNVPNPTFSNMLTYSASQLAYCTASVVVSQVTLNYAVAPFMLLEFKASLGGWKAVYFYGHILTLVTIVAFQNGLGKALDRKRGKVRLDSKKTDGEPPFASGFTTDADSDADGFTNRSILKRGNSSTNQQRLNDQAQHVSALAPEPLS
;
A
#
# COMPACT_ATOMS: atom_id res chain seq x y z
N MET A 1 18.23 -13.33 -28.67
CA MET A 1 18.62 -12.23 -29.57
C MET A 1 18.97 -10.95 -28.80
N LEU A 2 18.19 -10.51 -27.80
CA LEU A 2 18.55 -9.33 -27.00
C LEU A 2 19.57 -9.59 -25.87
N GLU A 3 19.82 -10.85 -25.52
CA GLU A 3 20.79 -11.20 -24.48
C GLU A 3 22.21 -10.72 -24.78
N SER A 4 22.64 -10.76 -26.04
CA SER A 4 23.93 -10.20 -26.49
C SER A 4 24.03 -8.68 -26.34
N VAL A 5 22.90 -7.98 -26.21
CA VAL A 5 22.85 -6.53 -25.94
C VAL A 5 22.96 -6.25 -24.44
N PHE A 6 22.30 -7.06 -23.60
CA PHE A 6 22.24 -6.83 -22.16
C PHE A 6 23.45 -7.39 -21.40
N GLN A 7 24.05 -8.48 -21.87
CA GLN A 7 25.17 -9.12 -21.15
C GLN A 7 26.37 -8.19 -20.96
N PRO A 8 26.86 -7.45 -21.98
CA PRO A 8 28.00 -6.55 -21.78
C PRO A 8 27.72 -5.42 -20.77
N ILE A 9 26.47 -4.93 -20.73
CA ILE A 9 26.03 -3.90 -19.77
C ILE A 9 25.99 -4.49 -18.36
N ALA A 10 25.49 -5.71 -18.23
CA ALA A 10 25.42 -6.44 -16.96
C ALA A 10 26.82 -6.69 -16.38
N ASP A 11 27.76 -7.13 -17.21
CA ASP A 11 29.16 -7.35 -16.84
C ASP A 11 29.82 -6.04 -16.40
N ALA A 12 29.64 -4.95 -17.14
CA ALA A 12 30.16 -3.63 -16.79
C ALA A 12 29.56 -3.06 -15.49
N ALA A 13 28.29 -3.37 -15.22
CA ALA A 13 27.58 -2.93 -14.02
C ALA A 13 27.83 -3.84 -12.79
N GLY A 14 28.43 -5.02 -12.97
CA GLY A 14 28.58 -6.02 -11.92
C GLY A 14 27.23 -6.52 -11.38
N ALA A 15 26.21 -6.59 -12.24
CA ALA A 15 24.83 -6.92 -11.85
C ALA A 15 24.27 -8.08 -12.69
N PRO A 16 23.33 -8.89 -12.17
CA PRO A 16 22.66 -9.92 -12.95
C PRO A 16 21.99 -9.36 -14.21
N VAL A 17 22.13 -10.04 -15.34
CA VAL A 17 21.60 -9.59 -16.64
C VAL A 17 20.09 -9.36 -16.61
N ASP A 18 19.35 -10.18 -15.86
CA ASP A 18 17.90 -10.02 -15.73
C ASP A 18 17.52 -8.73 -14.99
N TYR A 19 18.30 -8.30 -13.99
CA TYR A 19 18.06 -7.03 -13.32
C TYR A 19 18.27 -5.85 -14.27
N ILE A 20 19.25 -5.95 -15.18
CA ILE A 20 19.45 -4.94 -16.24
C ILE A 20 18.25 -4.93 -17.20
N LYS A 21 17.80 -6.09 -17.70
CA LYS A 21 16.63 -6.20 -18.59
C LYS A 21 15.39 -5.53 -17.97
N LEU A 22 15.09 -5.85 -16.71
CA LEU A 22 13.96 -5.26 -15.98
C LEU A 22 14.13 -3.76 -15.77
N PHE A 23 15.31 -3.31 -15.34
CA PHE A 23 15.57 -1.89 -15.14
C PHE A 23 15.43 -1.11 -16.46
N THR A 24 15.87 -1.69 -17.58
CA THR A 24 15.63 -1.12 -18.92
C THR A 24 14.14 -1.02 -19.24
N CYS A 25 13.33 -2.03 -18.94
CA CYS A 25 11.86 -1.93 -19.10
C CYS A 25 11.27 -0.80 -18.25
N LEU A 26 11.72 -0.63 -17.00
CA LEU A 26 11.24 0.43 -16.11
C LEU A 26 11.61 1.83 -16.63
N LEU A 27 12.79 2.01 -17.20
CA LEU A 27 13.19 3.28 -17.83
C LEU A 27 12.47 3.51 -19.15
N ALA A 28 12.36 2.48 -20.00
CA ALA A 28 11.63 2.54 -21.26
C ALA A 28 10.14 2.86 -21.06
N ALA A 29 9.57 2.49 -19.90
CA ALA A 29 8.20 2.80 -19.56
C ALA A 29 7.92 4.33 -19.51
N PHE A 30 8.92 5.18 -19.25
CA PHE A 30 8.72 6.64 -19.23
C PHE A 30 8.39 7.22 -20.61
N PRO A 31 9.26 7.12 -21.65
CA PRO A 31 8.94 7.63 -22.98
C PRO A 31 7.73 6.92 -23.59
N LEU A 32 7.55 5.61 -23.34
CA LEU A 32 6.36 4.89 -23.80
C LEU A 32 5.08 5.40 -23.12
N ALA A 33 5.12 5.69 -21.81
CA ALA A 33 3.95 6.20 -21.10
C ALA A 33 3.61 7.64 -21.51
N ALA A 34 4.61 8.42 -21.93
CA ALA A 34 4.39 9.77 -22.46
C ALA A 34 3.57 9.78 -23.76
N VAL A 35 3.45 8.65 -24.47
CA VAL A 35 2.63 8.50 -25.70
C VAL A 35 1.13 8.44 -25.39
N PHE A 36 0.71 7.90 -24.24
CA PHE A 36 -0.70 7.68 -23.90
C PHE A 36 -1.65 8.87 -24.11
N PRO A 37 -1.28 10.13 -23.79
CA PRO A 37 -2.16 11.29 -23.97
C PRO A 37 -2.47 11.59 -25.44
N TYR A 38 -1.62 11.15 -26.36
CA TYR A 38 -1.73 11.38 -27.79
C TYR A 38 -2.48 10.25 -28.51
N LEU A 39 -2.84 9.17 -27.79
CA LEU A 39 -3.63 8.09 -28.37
C LEU A 39 -5.08 8.53 -28.55
N PRO A 40 -5.69 8.30 -29.73
CA PRO A 40 -6.96 8.92 -30.13
C PRO A 40 -8.19 8.33 -29.45
N SER A 41 -8.10 7.18 -28.78
CA SER A 41 -9.25 6.49 -28.19
C SER A 41 -8.87 5.58 -27.02
N ALA A 42 -9.86 5.21 -26.20
CA ALA A 42 -9.68 4.21 -25.14
C ALA A 42 -9.21 2.86 -25.71
N THR A 43 -9.79 2.43 -26.84
CA THR A 43 -9.38 1.23 -27.58
C THR A 43 -7.90 1.26 -27.93
N ALA A 44 -7.40 2.40 -28.45
CA ALA A 44 -5.98 2.56 -28.75
C ALA A 44 -5.10 2.43 -27.50
N LYS A 45 -5.53 2.98 -26.35
CA LYS A 45 -4.82 2.81 -25.07
C LYS A 45 -4.79 1.35 -24.60
N HIS A 46 -5.88 0.60 -24.75
CA HIS A 46 -5.94 -0.82 -24.38
C HIS A 46 -4.99 -1.67 -25.24
N ILE A 47 -5.05 -1.48 -26.57
CA ILE A 47 -4.16 -2.19 -27.51
C ILE A 47 -2.70 -1.82 -27.23
N TYR A 48 -2.41 -0.53 -27.06
CA TYR A 48 -1.05 -0.08 -26.76
C TYR A 48 -0.52 -0.68 -25.46
N SER A 49 -1.36 -0.76 -24.42
CA SER A 49 -1.01 -1.40 -23.15
C SER A 49 -0.63 -2.86 -23.34
N LEU A 50 -1.43 -3.62 -24.09
CA LEU A 50 -1.17 -5.03 -24.41
C LEU A 50 0.09 -5.22 -25.23
N THR A 51 0.28 -4.42 -26.28
CA THR A 51 1.44 -4.50 -27.16
C THR A 51 2.74 -4.22 -26.41
N VAL A 52 2.79 -3.15 -25.62
CA VAL A 52 4.00 -2.82 -24.85
C VAL A 52 4.28 -3.87 -23.78
N SER A 53 3.25 -4.34 -23.08
CA SER A 53 3.41 -5.44 -22.12
C SER A 53 3.96 -6.70 -22.80
N LEU A 54 3.42 -7.09 -23.96
CA LEU A 54 3.93 -8.23 -24.74
C LEU A 54 5.41 -8.04 -25.09
N LEU A 55 5.82 -6.84 -25.53
CA LEU A 55 7.22 -6.52 -25.82
C LEU A 55 8.12 -6.60 -24.58
N PHE A 56 7.64 -6.18 -23.40
CA PHE A 56 8.40 -6.32 -22.17
C PHE A 56 8.55 -7.79 -21.77
N PHE A 57 7.46 -8.55 -21.73
CA PHE A 57 7.49 -9.94 -21.29
C PHE A 57 8.28 -10.84 -22.24
N VAL A 58 8.06 -10.71 -23.54
CA VAL A 58 8.48 -11.74 -24.50
C VAL A 58 9.89 -11.48 -25.02
N PRO A 59 10.16 -10.49 -25.89
CA PRO A 59 11.50 -10.31 -26.43
C PRO A 59 12.50 -9.77 -25.42
N VAL A 60 12.10 -8.93 -24.45
CA VAL A 60 13.05 -8.31 -23.50
C VAL A 60 13.32 -9.22 -22.31
N LEU A 61 12.28 -9.68 -21.60
CA LEU A 61 12.43 -10.49 -20.39
C LEU A 61 12.47 -12.01 -20.65
N ASN A 62 12.18 -12.48 -21.87
CA ASN A 62 12.16 -13.91 -22.21
C ASN A 62 11.15 -14.75 -21.40
N LEU A 63 10.05 -14.13 -20.95
CA LEU A 63 9.00 -14.75 -20.12
C LEU A 63 7.81 -15.25 -20.94
N TYR A 64 8.06 -16.05 -21.99
CA TYR A 64 7.02 -16.55 -22.90
C TYR A 64 5.92 -17.35 -22.17
N SER A 65 6.32 -18.38 -21.41
CA SER A 65 5.40 -19.23 -20.66
C SER A 65 4.71 -18.44 -19.55
N GLY A 66 5.46 -17.57 -18.86
CA GLY A 66 4.93 -16.68 -17.82
C GLY A 66 3.85 -15.73 -18.36
N PHE A 67 4.05 -15.12 -19.53
CA PHE A 67 3.05 -14.26 -20.15
C PHE A 67 1.75 -15.03 -20.46
N LEU A 68 1.87 -16.23 -21.06
CA LEU A 68 0.71 -17.08 -21.34
C LEU A 68 -0.04 -17.48 -20.06
N GLN A 69 0.68 -17.77 -18.98
CA GLN A 69 0.10 -18.03 -17.66
C GLN A 69 -0.69 -16.82 -17.11
N LEU A 70 -0.17 -15.60 -17.26
CA LEU A 70 -0.89 -14.38 -16.86
C LEU A 70 -2.14 -14.16 -17.72
N VAL A 71 -2.05 -14.37 -19.04
CA VAL A 71 -3.21 -14.29 -19.94
C VAL A 71 -4.27 -15.31 -19.54
N GLY A 72 -3.89 -16.58 -19.31
CA GLY A 72 -4.81 -17.62 -18.85
C GLY A 72 -5.50 -17.25 -17.53
N SER A 73 -4.74 -16.69 -16.58
CA SER A 73 -5.26 -16.21 -15.30
C SER A 73 -6.29 -15.08 -15.45
N ALA A 74 -6.01 -14.15 -16.38
CA ALA A 74 -6.90 -13.05 -16.71
C ALA A 74 -8.20 -13.56 -17.35
N LEU A 75 -8.09 -14.41 -18.38
CA LEU A 75 -9.22 -15.00 -19.09
C LEU A 75 -10.12 -15.82 -18.15
N LEU A 76 -9.51 -16.63 -17.27
CA LEU A 76 -10.24 -17.38 -16.25
C LEU A 76 -11.03 -16.45 -15.33
N THR A 77 -10.41 -15.39 -14.84
CA THR A 77 -11.09 -14.39 -13.98
C THR A 77 -12.24 -13.72 -14.71
N TYR A 78 -12.02 -13.31 -15.96
CA TYR A 78 -13.04 -12.67 -16.79
C TYR A 78 -14.23 -13.61 -17.02
N ALA A 79 -13.98 -14.87 -17.34
CA ALA A 79 -15.02 -15.88 -17.53
C ALA A 79 -15.82 -16.11 -16.23
N VAL A 80 -15.14 -16.32 -15.09
CA VAL A 80 -15.79 -16.49 -13.79
C VAL A 80 -16.70 -15.30 -13.47
N CYS A 81 -16.23 -14.07 -13.70
CA CYS A 81 -17.04 -12.86 -13.46
C CYS A 81 -18.20 -12.71 -14.45
N THR A 82 -17.98 -13.00 -15.74
CA THR A 82 -19.00 -12.88 -16.80
C THR A 82 -20.16 -13.83 -16.59
N PHE A 83 -19.85 -15.09 -16.26
CA PHE A 83 -20.84 -16.14 -16.02
C PHE A 83 -21.26 -16.24 -14.55
N LYS A 84 -20.80 -15.32 -13.69
CA LYS A 84 -21.10 -15.25 -12.25
C LYS A 84 -20.86 -16.57 -11.51
N ILE A 85 -19.82 -17.30 -11.91
CA ILE A 85 -19.48 -18.63 -11.35
C ILE A 85 -19.15 -18.48 -9.86
N GLY A 86 -19.78 -19.31 -9.02
CA GLY A 86 -19.62 -19.27 -7.57
C GLY A 86 -20.58 -18.31 -6.85
N GLY A 87 -21.35 -17.48 -7.55
CA GLY A 87 -22.36 -16.60 -6.96
C GLY A 87 -21.83 -15.76 -5.79
N LYS A 88 -22.37 -15.98 -4.58
CA LYS A 88 -21.92 -15.29 -3.35
C LYS A 88 -20.44 -15.53 -2.99
N ASN A 89 -19.84 -16.60 -3.51
CA ASN A 89 -18.45 -16.98 -3.26
C ASN A 89 -17.52 -16.61 -4.42
N MET A 90 -18.00 -15.91 -5.46
CA MET A 90 -17.22 -15.60 -6.67
C MET A 90 -15.87 -14.93 -6.35
N GLY A 91 -15.86 -13.93 -5.47
CA GLY A 91 -14.62 -13.25 -5.05
C GLY A 91 -13.62 -14.21 -4.39
N TRP A 92 -14.09 -15.11 -3.53
CA TRP A 92 -13.26 -16.13 -2.88
C TRP A 92 -12.76 -17.21 -3.84
N LEU A 93 -13.60 -17.61 -4.81
CA LEU A 93 -13.22 -18.56 -5.85
C LEU A 93 -12.06 -18.00 -6.69
N VAL A 94 -12.19 -16.77 -7.20
CA VAL A 94 -11.11 -16.12 -7.94
C VAL A 94 -9.89 -15.94 -7.03
N PHE A 95 -10.07 -15.52 -5.78
CA PHE A 95 -8.97 -15.41 -4.83
C PHE A 95 -8.19 -16.72 -4.68
N ALA A 96 -8.87 -17.85 -4.49
CA ALA A 96 -8.24 -19.16 -4.35
C ALA A 96 -7.52 -19.59 -5.64
N LEU A 97 -8.14 -19.40 -6.81
CA LEU A 97 -7.54 -19.75 -8.10
C LEU A 97 -6.27 -18.93 -8.38
N GLN A 98 -6.33 -17.61 -8.16
CA GLN A 98 -5.21 -16.70 -8.43
C GLN A 98 -4.06 -16.90 -7.43
N MET A 99 -4.37 -17.01 -6.13
CA MET A 99 -3.36 -17.30 -5.12
C MET A 99 -2.76 -18.70 -5.28
N GLY A 100 -3.57 -19.70 -5.64
CA GLY A 100 -3.11 -21.07 -5.90
C GLY A 100 -2.14 -21.13 -7.08
N HIS A 101 -2.44 -20.44 -8.18
CA HIS A 101 -1.55 -20.34 -9.32
C HIS A 101 -0.25 -19.59 -8.98
N LEU A 102 -0.31 -18.50 -8.22
CA LEU A 102 0.89 -17.82 -7.73
C LEU A 102 1.73 -18.73 -6.84
N THR A 103 1.08 -19.49 -5.95
CA THR A 103 1.75 -20.43 -5.05
C THR A 103 2.45 -21.55 -5.82
N TYR A 104 1.82 -22.05 -6.89
CA TYR A 104 2.45 -23.02 -7.78
C TYR A 104 3.75 -22.48 -8.37
N ASN A 105 3.77 -21.26 -8.88
CA ASN A 105 4.99 -20.66 -9.44
C ASN A 105 6.05 -20.35 -8.37
N HIS A 106 5.63 -19.95 -7.15
CA HIS A 106 6.54 -19.86 -6.01
C HIS A 106 7.15 -21.22 -5.65
N ALA A 107 6.37 -22.31 -5.72
CA ALA A 107 6.84 -23.67 -5.50
C ALA A 107 7.84 -24.11 -6.59
N VAL A 108 7.54 -23.83 -7.86
CA VAL A 108 8.47 -24.07 -8.98
C VAL A 108 9.80 -23.36 -8.74
N ARG A 109 9.78 -22.09 -8.33
CA ARG A 109 11.01 -21.36 -8.01
C ARG A 109 11.80 -22.00 -6.87
N LYS A 110 11.12 -22.27 -5.75
CA LYS A 110 11.75 -22.80 -4.53
C LYS A 110 12.32 -24.20 -4.76
N PHE A 111 11.50 -25.12 -5.27
CA PHE A 111 11.89 -26.53 -5.44
C PHE A 111 12.69 -26.79 -6.71
N GLY A 112 12.62 -25.89 -7.70
CA GLY A 112 13.50 -25.87 -8.87
C GLY A 112 14.84 -25.18 -8.62
N ALA A 113 15.11 -24.71 -7.40
CA ALA A 113 16.34 -24.02 -7.02
C ALA A 113 16.72 -22.83 -7.94
N ILE A 114 15.70 -22.11 -8.44
CA ILE A 114 15.91 -20.97 -9.34
C ILE A 114 16.49 -19.80 -8.51
N PRO A 115 17.66 -19.24 -8.88
CA PRO A 115 18.31 -18.18 -8.12
C PRO A 115 17.45 -16.92 -7.97
N LEU A 116 17.68 -16.18 -6.88
CA LEU A 116 16.99 -14.91 -6.65
C LEU A 116 17.28 -13.86 -7.73
N SER A 117 18.44 -13.95 -8.36
CA SER A 117 18.91 -13.10 -9.46
C SER A 117 18.19 -13.35 -10.79
N THR A 118 17.50 -14.49 -10.94
CA THR A 118 16.71 -14.80 -12.12
C THR A 118 15.31 -14.21 -11.98
N ILE A 119 14.91 -13.41 -12.96
CA ILE A 119 13.57 -12.84 -13.01
C ILE A 119 12.61 -13.88 -13.56
N GLU A 120 11.61 -14.19 -12.74
CA GLU A 120 10.53 -15.11 -13.07
C GLU A 120 9.20 -14.37 -13.03
N ILE A 121 8.14 -15.02 -13.53
CA ILE A 121 6.82 -14.41 -13.65
C ILE A 121 6.18 -14.01 -12.31
N THR A 122 6.66 -14.56 -11.18
CA THR A 122 6.01 -14.41 -9.87
C THR A 122 5.87 -12.96 -9.42
N ALA A 123 6.86 -12.09 -9.67
CA ALA A 123 6.76 -10.66 -9.31
C ALA A 123 5.62 -9.95 -10.06
N MET A 124 5.46 -10.25 -11.35
CA MET A 124 4.37 -9.72 -12.18
C MET A 124 3.02 -10.35 -11.81
N GLN A 125 3.03 -11.65 -11.54
CA GLN A 125 1.85 -12.40 -11.11
C GLN A 125 1.32 -11.91 -9.77
N MET A 126 2.21 -11.55 -8.84
CA MET A 126 1.85 -10.92 -7.57
C MET A 126 0.99 -9.67 -7.77
N VAL A 127 1.33 -8.82 -8.75
CA VAL A 127 0.51 -7.64 -9.13
C VAL A 127 -0.80 -8.07 -9.78
N ALA A 128 -0.74 -9.04 -10.71
CA ALA A 128 -1.93 -9.57 -11.39
C ALA A 128 -2.95 -10.14 -10.40
N VAL A 129 -2.52 -10.89 -9.39
CA VAL A 129 -3.40 -11.43 -8.32
C VAL A 129 -4.17 -10.30 -7.64
N MET A 130 -3.50 -9.18 -7.31
CA MET A 130 -4.17 -8.04 -6.69
C MET A 130 -5.24 -7.45 -7.62
N ASN A 131 -4.90 -7.20 -8.87
CA ASN A 131 -5.81 -6.63 -9.87
C ASN A 131 -7.01 -7.56 -10.15
N LEU A 132 -6.75 -8.84 -10.42
CA LEU A 132 -7.76 -9.83 -10.81
C LEU A 132 -8.72 -10.15 -9.66
N THR A 133 -8.22 -10.33 -8.44
CA THR A 133 -9.09 -10.58 -7.29
C THR A 133 -9.90 -9.36 -6.90
N THR A 134 -9.35 -8.15 -7.05
CA THR A 134 -10.09 -6.90 -6.82
C THR A 134 -11.19 -6.74 -7.85
N PHE A 135 -10.88 -6.96 -9.13
CA PHE A 135 -11.88 -6.96 -10.20
C PHE A 135 -13.03 -7.93 -9.91
N ALA A 136 -12.74 -9.15 -9.44
CA ALA A 136 -13.77 -10.12 -9.08
C ALA A 136 -14.64 -9.66 -7.90
N TRP A 137 -14.05 -9.05 -6.88
CA TRP A 137 -14.81 -8.46 -5.77
C TRP A 137 -15.66 -7.28 -6.21
N ASP A 138 -15.15 -6.43 -7.10
CA ASP A 138 -15.89 -5.29 -7.64
C ASP A 138 -17.06 -5.75 -8.53
N CYS A 139 -16.88 -6.81 -9.32
CA CYS A 139 -17.97 -7.47 -10.07
C CYS A 139 -19.02 -8.09 -9.13
N TYR A 140 -18.59 -8.75 -8.05
CA TYR A 140 -19.51 -9.28 -7.04
C TYR A 140 -20.36 -8.17 -6.41
N ASP A 141 -19.71 -7.08 -6.01
CA ASP A 141 -20.36 -5.93 -5.38
C ASP A 141 -21.30 -5.18 -6.33
N GLY A 142 -21.06 -5.24 -7.64
CA GLY A 142 -21.87 -4.54 -8.65
C GLY A 142 -22.94 -5.37 -9.33
N GLN A 143 -22.78 -6.70 -9.42
CA GLN A 143 -23.66 -7.57 -10.24
C GLN A 143 -24.46 -8.58 -9.42
N ILE A 144 -24.12 -8.77 -8.14
CA ILE A 144 -24.74 -9.76 -7.24
C ILE A 144 -25.30 -9.09 -5.99
N ARG A 145 -24.60 -8.10 -5.42
CA ARG A 145 -25.07 -7.34 -4.24
C ARG A 145 -25.88 -6.12 -4.63
N THR A 146 -26.72 -5.66 -3.69
CA THR A 146 -27.37 -4.34 -3.79
C THR A 146 -26.43 -3.24 -3.28
N GLU A 147 -26.67 -2.00 -3.71
CA GLU A 147 -25.88 -0.85 -3.27
C GLU A 147 -25.90 -0.65 -1.75
N ALA A 148 -27.06 -0.86 -1.13
CA ALA A 148 -27.26 -0.69 0.31
C ALA A 148 -26.44 -1.68 1.14
N GLN A 149 -26.05 -2.81 0.55
CA GLN A 149 -25.18 -3.78 1.22
C GLN A 149 -23.72 -3.32 1.22
N CYS A 150 -23.31 -2.47 0.29
CA CYS A 150 -21.92 -2.08 0.07
C CYS A 150 -21.48 -0.94 1.00
N ASP A 151 -20.23 -0.98 1.46
CA ASP A 151 -19.62 0.19 2.11
C ASP A 151 -19.26 1.28 1.07
N ASP A 152 -18.91 2.48 1.52
CA ASP A 152 -18.67 3.61 0.61
C ASP A 152 -17.48 3.40 -0.34
N SER A 153 -16.49 2.58 0.05
CA SER A 153 -15.40 2.21 -0.86
C SER A 153 -15.91 1.26 -1.94
N GLN A 154 -16.71 0.26 -1.56
CA GLN A 154 -17.29 -0.74 -2.46
C GLN A 154 -18.28 -0.09 -3.43
N LYS A 155 -19.10 0.87 -2.99
CA LYS A 155 -20.00 1.64 -3.86
C LYS A 155 -19.26 2.37 -4.98
N LYS A 156 -18.06 2.90 -4.66
CA LYS A 156 -17.22 3.64 -5.61
C LYS A 156 -16.49 2.74 -6.61
N SER A 157 -16.17 1.49 -6.25
CA SER A 157 -15.41 0.57 -7.10
C SER A 157 -16.25 -0.48 -7.83
N ARG A 158 -17.49 -0.70 -7.41
CA ARG A 158 -18.34 -1.77 -7.97
C ARG A 158 -18.46 -1.70 -9.50
N ILE A 159 -18.46 -2.87 -10.13
CA ILE A 159 -18.61 -3.04 -11.58
C ILE A 159 -20.00 -3.58 -11.84
N THR A 160 -20.94 -2.71 -12.20
CA THR A 160 -22.34 -3.08 -12.48
C THR A 160 -22.54 -3.67 -13.88
N LYS A 161 -21.66 -3.31 -14.82
CA LYS A 161 -21.65 -3.83 -16.20
C LYS A 161 -20.26 -4.31 -16.56
N MET A 162 -20.18 -5.54 -17.06
CA MET A 162 -18.92 -6.14 -17.49
C MET A 162 -18.26 -5.29 -18.60
N PRO A 163 -16.93 -5.07 -18.53
CA PRO A 163 -16.17 -4.49 -19.63
C PRO A 163 -16.11 -5.42 -20.84
N SER A 164 -15.73 -4.87 -22.00
CA SER A 164 -15.28 -5.71 -23.10
C SER A 164 -14.01 -6.48 -22.71
N LEU A 165 -13.76 -7.60 -23.37
CA LEU A 165 -12.54 -8.37 -23.12
C LEU A 165 -11.28 -7.53 -23.35
N LEU A 166 -11.27 -6.69 -24.39
CA LEU A 166 -10.16 -5.81 -24.71
C LEU A 166 -9.91 -4.76 -23.61
N GLU A 167 -10.95 -4.13 -23.08
CA GLU A 167 -10.83 -3.16 -21.98
C GLU A 167 -10.24 -3.84 -20.72
N PHE A 168 -10.74 -5.03 -20.39
CA PHE A 168 -10.24 -5.82 -19.25
C PHE A 168 -8.79 -6.28 -19.41
N LEU A 169 -8.42 -6.75 -20.61
CA LEU A 169 -7.04 -7.14 -20.90
C LEU A 169 -6.11 -5.91 -20.91
N GLY A 170 -6.57 -4.78 -21.45
CA GLY A 170 -5.84 -3.51 -21.38
C GLY A 170 -5.57 -3.07 -19.94
N TYR A 171 -6.53 -3.26 -19.02
CA TYR A 171 -6.36 -3.02 -17.58
C TYR A 171 -5.33 -3.98 -16.96
N THR A 172 -5.50 -5.28 -17.23
CA THR A 172 -4.66 -6.32 -16.64
C THR A 172 -3.20 -6.18 -17.07
N PHE A 173 -2.98 -5.78 -18.33
CA PHE A 173 -1.68 -5.59 -18.95
C PHE A 173 -1.35 -4.11 -19.17
N TYR A 174 -1.78 -3.25 -18.25
CA TYR A 174 -1.38 -1.84 -18.24
C TYR A 174 0.13 -1.73 -17.92
N PHE A 175 0.94 -1.54 -18.96
CA PHE A 175 2.40 -1.74 -18.89
C PHE A 175 3.14 -0.88 -17.84
N PRO A 176 2.73 0.36 -17.49
CA PRO A 176 3.43 1.12 -16.45
C PRO A 176 3.42 0.43 -15.08
N GLY A 177 2.41 -0.40 -14.80
CA GLY A 177 2.27 -1.14 -13.54
C GLY A 177 2.44 -2.66 -13.67
N VAL A 178 2.53 -3.22 -14.88
CA VAL A 178 2.42 -4.68 -15.09
C VAL A 178 3.58 -5.50 -14.51
N LEU A 179 4.77 -4.90 -14.40
CA LEU A 179 5.97 -5.63 -14.00
C LEU A 179 6.09 -5.77 -12.47
N ILE A 180 6.10 -4.66 -11.73
CA ILE A 180 6.36 -4.68 -10.27
C ILE A 180 5.30 -3.85 -9.50
N GLY A 181 4.22 -3.48 -10.20
CA GLY A 181 3.20 -2.58 -9.71
C GLY A 181 3.51 -1.14 -10.11
N PRO A 182 2.72 -0.18 -9.61
CA PRO A 182 1.62 -0.35 -8.66
C PRO A 182 0.43 -1.13 -9.23
N SER A 183 -0.27 -1.86 -8.36
CA SER A 183 -1.64 -2.32 -8.66
C SER A 183 -2.58 -1.12 -8.76
N THR A 184 -3.56 -1.20 -9.67
CA THR A 184 -4.53 -0.13 -9.91
C THR A 184 -5.94 -0.70 -9.86
N ARG A 185 -6.94 0.14 -9.59
CA ARG A 185 -8.35 -0.27 -9.59
C ARG A 185 -8.92 -0.16 -10.99
N PHE A 186 -9.76 -1.11 -11.37
CA PHE A 186 -10.36 -1.13 -12.71
C PHE A 186 -11.18 0.14 -13.01
N VAL A 187 -11.92 0.67 -12.03
CA VAL A 187 -12.70 1.90 -12.20
C VAL A 187 -11.83 3.13 -12.51
N ASP A 188 -10.63 3.21 -11.90
CA ASP A 188 -9.68 4.29 -12.17
C ASP A 188 -9.09 4.14 -13.58
N TYR A 189 -8.72 2.91 -13.95
CA TYR A 189 -8.24 2.60 -15.29
C TYR A 189 -9.28 2.93 -16.36
N ARG A 190 -10.54 2.54 -16.16
CA ARG A 190 -11.66 2.86 -17.05
C ARG A 190 -11.79 4.38 -17.21
N ALA A 191 -11.93 5.12 -16.11
CA ALA A 191 -12.08 6.57 -16.13
C ALA A 191 -10.89 7.27 -16.81
N TRP A 192 -9.67 6.77 -16.61
CA TRP A 192 -8.48 7.28 -17.31
C TRP A 192 -8.50 6.99 -18.80
N SER A 193 -8.86 5.76 -19.17
CA SER A 193 -8.84 5.33 -20.56
C SER A 193 -9.86 6.11 -21.40
N THR A 194 -11.04 6.40 -20.82
CA THR A 194 -12.12 7.21 -21.43
C THR A 194 -11.93 8.72 -21.28
N GLY A 195 -10.98 9.17 -20.46
CA GLY A 195 -10.72 10.61 -20.19
C GLY A 195 -11.62 11.23 -19.12
N GLU A 196 -12.57 10.48 -18.56
CA GLU A 196 -13.45 10.91 -17.45
C GLU A 196 -12.68 11.24 -16.17
N LEU A 197 -11.48 10.67 -15.98
CA LEU A 197 -10.65 10.89 -14.79
C LEU A 197 -10.29 12.37 -14.59
N TYR A 198 -10.27 13.16 -15.67
CA TYR A 198 -9.88 14.57 -15.66
C TYR A 198 -11.06 15.53 -15.62
N ALA A 199 -12.29 15.03 -15.62
CA ALA A 199 -13.48 15.87 -15.62
C ALA A 199 -13.51 16.79 -14.39
N SER A 200 -13.77 18.08 -14.61
CA SER A 200 -13.93 19.07 -13.54
C SER A 200 -15.18 18.78 -12.70
N ALA A 201 -15.13 19.07 -11.39
CA ALA A 201 -16.28 18.99 -10.47
C ALA A 201 -17.47 19.86 -10.91
N LYS A 202 -17.24 20.86 -11.79
CA LYS A 202 -18.29 21.71 -12.38
C LYS A 202 -18.92 21.12 -13.67
N GLY A 203 -18.55 19.92 -14.07
CA GLY A 203 -19.23 19.13 -15.13
C GLY A 203 -19.20 19.69 -16.56
N LYS A 204 -18.61 20.87 -16.80
CA LYS A 204 -18.70 21.55 -18.11
C LYS A 204 -17.49 21.37 -19.04
N GLU A 205 -16.39 20.85 -18.54
CA GLU A 205 -15.22 20.53 -19.37
C GLU A 205 -15.00 19.01 -19.29
N LYS A 206 -15.50 18.28 -20.31
CA LYS A 206 -14.77 17.08 -20.71
C LYS A 206 -13.36 17.58 -21.03
N ALA A 207 -12.33 16.90 -20.53
CA ALA A 207 -10.97 17.11 -21.00
C ALA A 207 -10.91 16.63 -22.46
N LEU A 208 -11.44 17.44 -23.36
CA LEU A 208 -11.42 17.29 -24.81
C LEU A 208 -11.02 18.67 -25.29
N GLY A 209 -9.78 18.80 -25.76
CA GLY A 209 -9.35 20.05 -26.38
C GLY A 209 -10.25 20.38 -27.58
N PRO A 210 -10.53 21.66 -27.85
CA PRO A 210 -11.18 22.05 -29.09
C PRO A 210 -10.27 21.61 -30.25
N ASN A 211 -10.73 20.64 -31.04
CA ASN A 211 -10.20 20.19 -32.33
C ASN A 211 -9.21 19.01 -32.42
N THR A 212 -8.92 18.21 -31.38
CA THR A 212 -8.00 17.05 -31.54
C THR A 212 -8.36 15.74 -30.84
N GLY A 213 -9.46 15.64 -30.09
CA GLY A 213 -9.79 14.39 -29.37
C GLY A 213 -8.79 13.98 -28.27
N SER A 214 -7.72 14.77 -28.05
CA SER A 214 -6.77 14.58 -26.95
C SER A 214 -7.24 15.36 -25.72
N ALA A 215 -7.20 14.69 -24.57
CA ALA A 215 -7.54 15.32 -23.30
C ALA A 215 -6.49 16.34 -22.90
N THR A 216 -6.91 17.58 -22.63
CA THR A 216 -6.05 18.59 -21.99
C THR A 216 -5.69 18.09 -20.60
N LEU A 217 -4.50 17.49 -20.49
CA LEU A 217 -4.05 16.92 -19.22
C LEU A 217 -3.84 18.01 -18.16
N PRO A 218 -4.16 17.71 -16.89
CA PRO A 218 -3.88 18.64 -15.80
C PRO A 218 -2.39 19.03 -15.75
N LYS A 219 -2.13 20.29 -15.38
CA LYS A 219 -0.76 20.83 -15.26
C LYS A 219 0.06 20.06 -14.23
N GLY A 220 1.38 20.14 -14.30
CA GLY A 220 2.29 19.57 -13.30
C GLY A 220 2.64 18.08 -13.48
N ARG A 221 2.04 17.38 -14.46
CA ARG A 221 2.34 15.96 -14.78
C ARG A 221 3.83 15.68 -14.96
N LEU A 222 4.47 16.44 -15.85
CA LEU A 222 5.90 16.24 -16.19
C LEU A 222 6.79 16.47 -14.96
N ALA A 223 6.53 17.53 -14.21
CA ALA A 223 7.29 17.83 -13.00
C ALA A 223 7.10 16.76 -11.92
N ALA A 224 5.88 16.24 -11.74
CA ALA A 224 5.62 15.17 -10.79
C ALA A 224 6.33 13.86 -11.21
N SER A 225 6.25 13.48 -12.48
CA SER A 225 6.97 12.30 -12.97
C SER A 225 8.49 12.44 -12.87
N LEU A 226 9.03 13.62 -13.21
CA LEU A 226 10.47 13.87 -13.12
C LEU A 226 10.98 13.74 -11.67
N ARG A 227 10.18 14.15 -10.68
CA ARG A 227 10.53 13.95 -9.26
C ARG A 227 10.62 12.47 -8.91
N GLU A 228 9.66 11.67 -9.35
CA GLU A 228 9.68 10.22 -9.12
C GLU A 228 10.80 9.54 -9.93
N LEU A 229 11.14 10.01 -11.13
CA LEU A 229 12.30 9.53 -11.89
C LEU A 229 13.61 9.82 -11.14
N ILE A 230 13.80 11.05 -10.66
CA ILE A 230 15.00 11.45 -9.91
C ILE A 230 15.11 10.66 -8.60
N ALA A 231 14.00 10.54 -7.86
CA ALA A 231 13.97 9.73 -6.64
C ALA A 231 14.28 8.26 -6.95
N GLY A 232 13.66 7.71 -7.99
CA GLY A 232 13.84 6.35 -8.45
C GLY A 232 15.31 6.03 -8.79
N LEU A 233 15.91 6.85 -9.66
CA LEU A 233 17.32 6.72 -10.04
C LEU A 233 18.26 6.92 -8.85
N GLY A 234 17.99 7.92 -7.99
CA GLY A 234 18.80 8.20 -6.81
C GLY A 234 18.83 7.02 -5.83
N PHE A 235 17.66 6.45 -5.50
CA PHE A 235 17.60 5.30 -4.60
C PHE A 235 18.15 4.02 -5.22
N MET A 236 18.01 3.82 -6.53
CA MET A 236 18.66 2.70 -7.22
C MET A 236 20.18 2.85 -7.21
N ALA A 237 20.72 4.05 -7.39
CA ALA A 237 22.16 4.31 -7.26
C ALA A 237 22.64 4.01 -5.83
N VAL A 238 21.92 4.46 -4.80
CA VAL A 238 22.23 4.14 -3.40
C VAL A 238 22.21 2.62 -3.17
N TYR A 239 21.19 1.92 -3.67
CA TYR A 239 21.12 0.47 -3.56
C TYR A 239 22.32 -0.22 -4.20
N SER A 240 22.62 0.09 -5.47
CA SER A 240 23.69 -0.56 -6.21
C SER A 240 25.07 -0.33 -5.59
N VAL A 241 25.32 0.85 -5.02
CA VAL A 241 26.62 1.18 -4.42
C VAL A 241 26.76 0.63 -3.00
N PHE A 242 25.71 0.71 -2.17
CA PHE A 242 25.85 0.47 -0.73
C PHE A 242 25.24 -0.85 -0.25
N ALA A 243 24.21 -1.39 -0.91
CA ALA A 243 23.54 -2.61 -0.43
C ALA A 243 24.44 -3.86 -0.36
N PRO A 244 25.41 -4.09 -1.28
CA PRO A 244 26.35 -5.20 -1.15
C PRO A 244 27.23 -5.10 0.11
N ALA A 245 27.60 -3.88 0.50
CA ALA A 245 28.41 -3.63 1.69
C ALA A 245 27.59 -3.77 2.99
N TYR A 246 26.33 -3.34 2.97
CA TYR A 246 25.44 -3.28 4.13
C TYR A 246 24.23 -4.21 3.95
N SER A 247 24.46 -5.53 4.02
CA SER A 247 23.42 -6.55 3.89
C SER A 247 23.11 -7.26 5.22
N TYR A 248 21.92 -7.87 5.29
CA TYR A 248 21.53 -8.73 6.43
C TYR A 248 22.32 -10.04 6.47
N GLU A 249 22.78 -10.53 5.31
CA GLU A 249 23.53 -11.79 5.19
C GLU A 249 24.85 -11.74 5.98
N LYS A 250 25.46 -10.56 6.11
CA LYS A 250 26.66 -10.36 6.94
C LYS A 250 26.40 -10.64 8.43
N LEU A 251 25.18 -10.47 8.93
CA LEU A 251 24.81 -10.82 10.32
C LEU A 251 24.93 -12.33 10.59
N ILE A 252 24.87 -13.15 9.55
CA ILE A 252 24.93 -14.62 9.66
C ILE A 252 26.26 -15.20 9.13
N GLY A 253 27.29 -14.36 9.02
CA GLY A 253 28.65 -14.79 8.64
C GLY A 253 28.91 -14.87 7.14
N LEU A 254 27.93 -14.56 6.29
CA LEU A 254 28.14 -14.51 4.83
C LEU A 254 28.83 -13.21 4.40
N HIS A 255 29.47 -13.22 3.22
CA HIS A 255 30.08 -12.04 2.59
C HIS A 255 31.03 -11.24 3.52
N GLY A 256 31.88 -11.97 4.25
CA GLY A 256 32.87 -11.42 5.18
C GLY A 256 32.41 -11.35 6.64
N GLY A 257 31.14 -11.62 6.93
CA GLY A 257 30.61 -11.72 8.28
C GLY A 257 30.79 -10.47 9.13
N LEU A 258 30.36 -10.52 10.40
CA LEU A 258 30.47 -9.41 11.36
C LEU A 258 31.02 -9.87 12.71
N ASP A 259 31.73 -10.99 12.76
CA ASP A 259 32.19 -11.57 14.03
C ASP A 259 33.23 -10.70 14.76
N HIS A 260 33.93 -9.85 14.01
CA HIS A 260 34.84 -8.83 14.54
C HIS A 260 34.12 -7.65 15.23
N LEU A 261 32.80 -7.49 15.03
CA LEU A 261 32.03 -6.40 15.62
C LEU A 261 31.46 -6.78 17.00
N ALA A 262 31.51 -5.83 17.92
CA ALA A 262 30.82 -5.93 19.20
C ALA A 262 29.30 -5.94 19.01
N TRP A 263 28.57 -6.43 20.01
CA TRP A 263 27.11 -6.60 19.94
C TRP A 263 26.35 -5.30 19.62
N TYR A 264 26.76 -4.16 20.20
CA TYR A 264 26.12 -2.86 19.95
C TYR A 264 26.44 -2.33 18.55
N GLN A 265 27.58 -2.69 17.96
CA GLN A 265 27.89 -2.36 16.57
C GLN A 265 27.01 -3.18 15.62
N LYS A 266 26.71 -4.44 15.94
CA LYS A 266 25.72 -5.26 15.21
C LYS A 266 24.30 -4.66 15.29
N LEU A 267 23.94 -4.03 16.41
CA LEU A 267 22.69 -3.26 16.53
C LEU A 267 22.66 -2.02 15.63
N GLY A 268 23.78 -1.32 15.46
CA GLY A 268 23.90 -0.26 14.47
C GLY A 268 23.84 -0.81 13.03
N TRP A 269 24.52 -1.92 12.77
CA TRP A 269 24.58 -2.56 11.47
C TRP A 269 23.20 -2.91 10.93
N ILE A 270 22.36 -3.57 11.73
CA ILE A 270 21.01 -3.95 11.29
C ILE A 270 20.15 -2.73 10.92
N GLN A 271 20.39 -1.54 11.51
CA GLN A 271 19.68 -0.32 11.10
C GLN A 271 20.10 0.14 9.71
N VAL A 272 21.41 0.13 9.43
CA VAL A 272 21.96 0.52 8.12
C VAL A 272 21.54 -0.50 7.06
N ALA A 273 21.70 -1.80 7.34
CA ALA A 273 21.30 -2.87 6.44
C ALA A 273 19.79 -2.83 6.13
N GLY A 274 18.96 -2.53 7.13
CA GLY A 274 17.53 -2.36 6.92
C GLY A 274 17.17 -1.20 6.00
N PHE A 275 17.82 -0.04 6.18
CA PHE A 275 17.64 1.08 5.26
C PHE A 275 18.11 0.74 3.84
N MET A 276 19.32 0.18 3.69
CA MET A 276 19.85 -0.20 2.37
C MET A 276 19.01 -1.27 1.68
N ALA A 277 18.42 -2.21 2.42
CA ALA A 277 17.48 -3.17 1.87
C ALA A 277 16.19 -2.52 1.33
N ARG A 278 15.73 -1.41 1.95
CA ARG A 278 14.54 -0.68 1.50
C ARG A 278 14.76 0.15 0.25
N THR A 279 15.97 0.66 0.01
CA THR A 279 16.22 1.59 -1.09
C THR A 279 15.93 1.00 -2.47
N LYS A 280 16.11 -0.31 -2.70
CA LYS A 280 15.67 -0.94 -3.97
C LYS A 280 14.16 -0.80 -4.21
N TYR A 281 13.35 -0.90 -3.16
CA TYR A 281 11.89 -0.75 -3.26
C TYR A 281 11.51 0.71 -3.49
N TYR A 282 12.19 1.64 -2.82
CA TYR A 282 12.04 3.07 -3.07
C TYR A 282 12.36 3.42 -4.52
N GLY A 283 13.49 2.90 -5.02
CA GLY A 283 13.93 3.08 -6.40
C GLY A 283 12.89 2.57 -7.40
N ILE A 284 12.61 1.27 -7.38
CA ILE A 284 11.74 0.62 -8.36
C ILE A 284 10.31 1.18 -8.30
N TRP A 285 9.73 1.36 -7.11
CA TRP A 285 8.35 1.83 -7.02
C TRP A 285 8.19 3.31 -7.36
N SER A 286 9.18 4.16 -7.08
CA SER A 286 9.18 5.53 -7.63
C SER A 286 9.28 5.53 -9.16
N LEU A 287 10.12 4.68 -9.77
CA LEU A 287 10.18 4.58 -11.23
C LEU A 287 8.83 4.19 -11.84
N THR A 288 8.16 3.18 -11.27
CA THR A 288 6.84 2.75 -11.75
C THR A 288 5.76 3.82 -11.54
N ASP A 289 5.77 4.54 -10.41
CA ASP A 289 4.82 5.63 -10.16
C ASP A 289 5.06 6.78 -11.14
N GLY A 290 6.32 7.12 -11.41
CA GLY A 290 6.70 8.11 -12.43
C GLY A 290 6.15 7.79 -13.81
N ALA A 291 6.19 6.53 -14.24
CA ALA A 291 5.58 6.08 -15.50
C ALA A 291 4.04 6.14 -15.45
N CYS A 292 3.41 5.75 -14.34
CA CYS A 292 1.97 5.89 -14.12
C CYS A 292 1.52 7.37 -14.20
N ILE A 293 2.30 8.29 -13.64
CA ILE A 293 2.06 9.73 -13.70
C ILE A 293 2.15 10.21 -15.16
N LEU A 294 3.17 9.80 -15.92
CA LEU A 294 3.29 10.17 -17.33
C LEU A 294 2.14 9.63 -18.18
N SER A 295 1.66 8.42 -17.93
CA SER A 295 0.48 7.91 -18.64
C SER A 295 -0.76 8.78 -18.42
N GLY A 296 -0.78 9.55 -17.33
CA GLY A 296 -1.91 10.34 -16.89
C GLY A 296 -2.79 9.66 -15.84
N LEU A 297 -2.64 8.35 -15.60
CA LEU A 297 -3.46 7.60 -14.62
C LEU A 297 -3.18 8.04 -13.16
N GLY A 298 -1.98 8.57 -12.89
CA GLY A 298 -1.59 9.04 -11.55
C GLY A 298 -2.40 10.25 -11.02
N TYR A 299 -3.23 10.91 -11.84
CA TYR A 299 -3.96 12.11 -11.44
C TYR A 299 -4.98 11.84 -10.32
N ASN A 300 -4.94 12.67 -9.27
CA ASN A 300 -5.78 12.52 -8.08
C ASN A 300 -6.41 13.84 -7.62
N GLY A 301 -6.90 14.61 -8.59
CA GLY A 301 -7.57 15.89 -8.35
C GLY A 301 -6.61 17.03 -8.02
N VAL A 302 -7.17 18.11 -7.50
CA VAL A 302 -6.45 19.32 -7.09
C VAL A 302 -6.48 19.43 -5.57
N ASP A 303 -5.35 19.79 -4.99
CA ASP A 303 -5.25 20.09 -3.57
C ASP A 303 -5.95 21.42 -3.25
N VAL A 304 -6.93 21.37 -2.35
CA VAL A 304 -7.80 22.53 -2.04
C VAL A 304 -7.00 23.66 -1.37
N ARG A 305 -5.94 23.34 -0.64
CA ARG A 305 -5.14 24.33 0.11
C ARG A 305 -4.11 25.03 -0.78
N THR A 306 -3.46 24.26 -1.65
CA THR A 306 -2.33 24.74 -2.46
C THR A 306 -2.71 25.05 -3.90
N GLY A 307 -3.89 24.62 -4.37
CA GLY A 307 -4.32 24.73 -5.75
C GLY A 307 -3.51 23.86 -6.73
N ARG A 308 -2.60 23.02 -6.24
CA ARG A 308 -1.73 22.18 -7.08
C ARG A 308 -2.40 20.86 -7.42
N THR A 309 -2.16 20.37 -8.64
CA THR A 309 -2.59 19.04 -9.04
C THR A 309 -1.86 17.98 -8.23
N ARG A 310 -2.59 16.93 -7.84
CA ARG A 310 -2.03 15.76 -7.15
C ARG A 310 -1.84 14.64 -8.15
N TRP A 311 -0.67 14.00 -8.08
CA TRP A 311 -0.24 12.93 -8.96
C TRP A 311 0.16 11.70 -8.13
N ASN A 312 -0.76 11.22 -7.30
CA ASN A 312 -0.49 10.16 -6.33
C ASN A 312 -1.57 9.06 -6.30
N ARG A 313 -2.38 8.93 -7.36
CA ARG A 313 -3.43 7.90 -7.42
C ARG A 313 -2.85 6.48 -7.43
N CYS A 314 -1.74 6.30 -8.14
CA CYS A 314 -1.06 5.01 -8.25
C CYS A 314 0.04 4.82 -7.20
N ARG A 315 0.31 5.83 -6.37
CA ARG A 315 1.49 5.88 -5.50
C ARG A 315 1.57 4.64 -4.61
N ASN A 316 2.69 3.92 -4.70
CA ASN A 316 2.89 2.70 -3.90
C ASN A 316 3.73 2.92 -2.64
N ILE A 317 4.49 4.02 -2.58
CA ILE A 317 5.35 4.37 -1.44
C ILE A 317 5.36 5.87 -1.16
N ASP A 318 5.38 6.22 0.12
CA ASP A 318 5.63 7.59 0.59
C ASP A 318 6.86 7.61 1.51
N ILE A 319 8.05 7.75 0.91
CA ILE A 319 9.35 7.54 1.58
C ILE A 319 9.51 8.35 2.87
N PRO A 320 9.22 9.67 2.90
CA PRO A 320 9.35 10.44 4.14
C PRO A 320 8.39 9.93 5.24
N LYS A 321 7.18 9.51 4.87
CA LYS A 321 6.22 8.99 5.85
C LYS A 321 6.50 7.56 6.28
N ILE A 322 7.41 6.86 5.62
CA ILE A 322 7.97 5.60 6.09
C ILE A 322 9.10 5.90 7.08
N GLU A 323 10.13 6.64 6.66
CA GLU A 323 11.33 6.85 7.49
C GLU A 323 11.09 7.73 8.73
N PHE A 324 10.04 8.56 8.71
CA PHE A 324 9.62 9.40 9.84
C PHE A 324 8.27 8.98 10.44
N ALA A 325 7.84 7.73 10.22
CA ALA A 325 6.62 7.20 10.82
C ALA A 325 6.72 7.19 12.34
N ASN A 326 5.71 7.74 13.03
CA ASN A 326 5.69 7.74 14.50
C ASN A 326 5.19 6.41 15.08
N ASN A 327 4.69 5.50 14.25
CA ASN A 327 4.23 4.18 14.67
C ASN A 327 4.08 3.24 13.47
N TRP A 328 3.95 1.95 13.77
CA TRP A 328 3.76 0.87 12.79
C TRP A 328 2.52 1.03 11.90
N LYS A 329 1.43 1.66 12.37
CA LYS A 329 0.26 1.88 11.52
C LYS A 329 0.60 2.88 10.41
N GLU A 330 1.16 4.04 10.78
CA GLU A 330 1.57 5.08 9.82
C GLU A 330 2.58 4.52 8.81
N LEU A 331 3.58 3.77 9.30
CA LEU A 331 4.57 3.09 8.46
C LEU A 331 3.90 2.17 7.43
N LEU A 332 3.04 1.25 7.88
CA LEU A 332 2.37 0.28 7.00
C LEU A 332 1.38 0.95 6.04
N ASP A 333 0.73 2.05 6.45
CA ASP A 333 -0.17 2.82 5.57
C ASP A 333 0.59 3.53 4.42
N HIS A 334 1.93 3.63 4.49
CA HIS A 334 2.79 4.29 3.51
C HIS A 334 3.79 3.37 2.78
N TRP A 335 3.93 2.12 3.21
CA TRP A 335 4.71 1.08 2.54
C TRP A 335 3.80 0.19 1.69
N ASN A 336 4.12 -0.01 0.41
CA ASN A 336 3.36 -0.89 -0.48
C ASN A 336 1.84 -0.61 -0.43
N MET A 337 1.49 0.66 -0.61
CA MET A 337 0.16 1.24 -0.32
C MET A 337 -0.97 0.51 -1.04
N ASN A 338 -0.80 0.16 -2.32
CA ASN A 338 -1.84 -0.52 -3.08
C ASN A 338 -2.07 -1.97 -2.60
N THR A 339 -1.01 -2.65 -2.15
CA THR A 339 -1.15 -3.97 -1.51
C THR A 339 -1.92 -3.88 -0.19
N ASN A 340 -1.69 -2.84 0.61
CA ASN A 340 -2.51 -2.60 1.81
C ASN A 340 -3.98 -2.34 1.49
N VAL A 341 -4.27 -1.59 0.43
CA VAL A 341 -5.66 -1.38 -0.04
C VAL A 341 -6.29 -2.70 -0.49
N TRP A 342 -5.57 -3.51 -1.27
CA TRP A 342 -6.00 -4.84 -1.70
C TRP A 342 -6.30 -5.75 -0.50
N LEU A 343 -5.34 -5.91 0.43
CA LEU A 343 -5.51 -6.71 1.64
C LEU A 343 -6.70 -6.24 2.49
N ARG A 344 -6.89 -4.93 2.61
CA ARG A 344 -8.03 -4.35 3.33
C ARG A 344 -9.36 -4.73 2.67
N ASN A 345 -9.48 -4.51 1.36
CA ASN A 345 -10.75 -4.61 0.65
C ASN A 345 -11.12 -6.04 0.24
N ASN A 346 -10.13 -6.91 0.05
CA ASN A 346 -10.33 -8.25 -0.48
C ASN A 346 -10.19 -9.35 0.58
N VAL A 347 -9.60 -9.03 1.74
CA VAL A 347 -9.34 -10.00 2.81
C VAL A 347 -9.93 -9.50 4.13
N TYR A 348 -9.39 -8.40 4.68
CA TYR A 348 -9.73 -7.91 6.02
C TYR A 348 -11.23 -7.65 6.20
N LYS A 349 -11.82 -6.88 5.28
CA LYS A 349 -13.25 -6.56 5.28
C LYS A 349 -14.12 -7.76 4.88
N ARG A 350 -13.62 -8.67 4.04
CA ARG A 350 -14.38 -9.82 3.51
C ARG A 350 -14.49 -10.98 4.49
N ILE A 351 -13.55 -11.08 5.44
CA ILE A 351 -13.56 -12.08 6.52
C ILE A 351 -14.46 -11.66 7.68
N ALA A 352 -14.65 -10.36 7.88
CA ALA A 352 -15.50 -9.85 8.94
C ALA A 352 -16.95 -10.33 8.72
N ARG A 353 -17.60 -10.79 9.80
CA ARG A 353 -19.00 -11.21 9.73
C ARG A 353 -19.86 -9.98 9.40
N PRO A 354 -20.89 -10.10 8.53
CA PRO A 354 -21.82 -9.00 8.29
C PRO A 354 -22.34 -8.40 9.61
N GLY A 355 -22.26 -7.08 9.75
CA GLY A 355 -22.69 -6.37 10.96
C GLY A 355 -21.73 -6.41 12.15
N LYS A 356 -20.56 -7.08 12.05
CA LYS A 356 -19.51 -7.04 13.09
C LYS A 356 -18.26 -6.33 12.60
N LYS A 357 -17.66 -5.53 13.48
CA LYS A 357 -16.37 -4.90 13.22
C LYS A 357 -15.28 -5.97 13.06
N PRO A 358 -14.33 -5.81 12.12
CA PRO A 358 -13.17 -6.68 12.03
C PRO A 358 -12.36 -6.67 13.33
N GLY A 359 -11.84 -7.83 13.72
CA GLY A 359 -11.05 -8.00 14.94
C GLY A 359 -9.74 -8.77 14.69
N PHE A 360 -9.21 -9.40 15.74
CA PHE A 360 -7.92 -10.10 15.70
C PHE A 360 -7.79 -11.11 14.56
N LYS A 361 -8.83 -11.94 14.37
CA LYS A 361 -8.87 -12.94 13.30
C LYS A 361 -8.67 -12.29 11.93
N SER A 362 -9.35 -11.18 11.66
CA SER A 362 -9.21 -10.46 10.39
C SER A 362 -7.79 -9.93 10.23
N THR A 363 -7.20 -9.33 11.27
CA THR A 363 -5.81 -8.83 11.24
C THR A 363 -4.80 -9.94 10.96
N MET A 364 -4.84 -11.05 11.72
CA MET A 364 -3.88 -12.15 11.54
C MET A 364 -4.05 -12.85 10.20
N THR A 365 -5.29 -13.03 9.74
CA THR A 365 -5.52 -13.59 8.41
C THR A 365 -4.95 -12.67 7.34
N THR A 366 -5.12 -11.36 7.47
CA THR A 366 -4.51 -10.39 6.54
C THR A 366 -2.98 -10.47 6.51
N PHE A 367 -2.31 -10.52 7.67
CA PHE A 367 -0.86 -10.67 7.72
C PHE A 367 -0.39 -12.02 7.15
N PHE A 368 -1.08 -13.10 7.47
CA PHE A 368 -0.78 -14.42 6.92
C PHE A 368 -0.98 -14.44 5.40
N THR A 369 -2.07 -13.87 4.89
CA THR A 369 -2.31 -13.73 3.45
C THR A 369 -1.23 -12.90 2.78
N SER A 370 -0.75 -11.83 3.43
CA SER A 370 0.38 -11.05 2.92
C SER A 370 1.65 -11.89 2.81
N ALA A 371 1.99 -12.67 3.86
CA ALA A 371 3.15 -13.57 3.82
C ALA A 371 3.02 -14.63 2.71
N PHE A 372 1.85 -15.24 2.60
CA PHE A 372 1.55 -16.26 1.60
C PHE A 372 1.62 -15.71 0.17
N TRP A 373 1.21 -14.46 -0.05
CA TRP A 373 1.35 -13.77 -1.34
C TRP A 373 2.82 -13.55 -1.72
N HIS A 374 3.70 -13.27 -0.74
CA HIS A 374 5.13 -13.15 -0.99
C HIS A 374 5.83 -14.47 -1.33
N GLY A 375 5.36 -15.60 -0.78
CA GLY A 375 5.79 -16.93 -1.21
C GLY A 375 5.89 -17.96 -0.09
N LEU A 376 6.66 -19.02 -0.36
CA LEU A 376 6.80 -20.20 0.52
C LEU A 376 7.99 -20.12 1.47
N GLU A 377 8.75 -19.02 1.46
CA GLU A 377 9.91 -18.87 2.34
C GLU A 377 9.49 -18.60 3.79
N PRO A 378 9.98 -19.37 4.78
CA PRO A 378 9.62 -19.20 6.19
C PRO A 378 9.83 -17.77 6.71
N GLY A 379 10.87 -17.09 6.21
CA GLY A 379 11.22 -15.73 6.58
C GLY A 379 10.09 -14.73 6.32
N TYR A 380 9.29 -14.92 5.27
CA TYR A 380 8.11 -14.07 5.04
C TYR A 380 7.12 -14.17 6.21
N TYR A 381 6.77 -15.40 6.61
CA TYR A 381 5.84 -15.64 7.71
C TYR A 381 6.39 -15.09 9.04
N MET A 382 7.67 -15.33 9.31
CA MET A 382 8.35 -14.83 10.51
C MET A 382 8.26 -13.30 10.60
N SER A 383 8.56 -12.58 9.51
CA SER A 383 8.49 -11.13 9.47
C SER A 383 7.07 -10.59 9.62
N PHE A 384 6.09 -11.12 8.87
CA PHE A 384 4.72 -10.60 8.91
C PHE A 384 3.99 -10.91 10.22
N VAL A 385 4.21 -12.08 10.81
CA VAL A 385 3.65 -12.42 12.13
C VAL A 385 4.20 -11.48 13.19
N LEU A 386 5.52 -11.26 13.21
CA LEU A 386 6.15 -10.33 14.15
C LEU A 386 5.67 -8.89 13.94
N ALA A 387 5.53 -8.44 12.69
CA ALA A 387 4.97 -7.14 12.36
C ALA A 387 3.55 -6.96 12.94
N GLY A 388 2.73 -8.01 12.94
CA GLY A 388 1.41 -8.00 13.57
C GLY A 388 1.44 -7.77 15.08
N PHE A 389 2.37 -8.41 15.79
CA PHE A 389 2.58 -8.17 17.24
C PHE A 389 3.12 -6.77 17.51
N MET A 390 4.10 -6.30 16.73
CA MET A 390 4.67 -4.96 16.86
C MET A 390 3.64 -3.87 16.57
N GLN A 391 2.79 -4.05 15.57
CA GLN A 391 1.67 -3.13 15.30
C GLN A 391 0.70 -3.07 16.50
N SER A 392 0.45 -4.20 17.15
CA SER A 392 -0.43 -4.27 18.32
C SER A 392 0.17 -3.56 19.53
N ALA A 393 1.46 -3.78 19.81
CA ALA A 393 2.20 -3.03 20.82
C ALA A 393 2.20 -1.52 20.53
N ALA A 394 2.42 -1.13 19.28
CA ALA A 394 2.40 0.27 18.85
C ALA A 394 1.03 0.94 19.07
N LYS A 395 -0.10 0.22 18.86
CA LYS A 395 -1.44 0.75 19.17
C LYS A 395 -1.61 1.01 20.67
N MET A 396 -1.15 0.11 21.53
CA MET A 396 -1.23 0.30 22.99
C MET A 396 -0.43 1.53 23.43
N LEU A 397 0.80 1.66 22.92
CA LEU A 397 1.64 2.84 23.14
C LEU A 397 0.96 4.11 22.63
N ARG A 398 0.41 4.10 21.42
CA ARG A 398 -0.28 5.26 20.83
C ARG A 398 -1.50 5.69 21.63
N ARG A 399 -2.27 4.72 22.16
CA ARG A 399 -3.49 4.95 22.93
C ARG A 399 -3.23 5.52 24.32
N HIS A 400 -2.18 5.05 25.01
CA HIS A 400 -1.95 5.37 26.42
C HIS A 400 -0.77 6.32 26.66
N VAL A 401 0.23 6.35 25.77
CA VAL A 401 1.43 7.20 25.93
C VAL A 401 1.28 8.54 25.24
N ARG A 402 0.84 8.57 23.97
CA ARG A 402 0.65 9.82 23.20
C ARG A 402 -0.18 10.88 23.93
N PRO A 403 -1.27 10.52 24.64
CA PRO A 403 -2.08 11.52 25.34
C PRO A 403 -1.41 12.15 26.58
N MET A 404 -0.28 11.62 27.05
CA MET A 404 0.52 12.30 28.09
C MET A 404 1.26 13.54 27.54
N PHE A 405 1.47 13.60 26.22
CA PHE A 405 2.18 14.70 25.55
C PHE A 405 1.23 15.59 24.71
N PHE A 406 0.11 15.02 24.24
CA PHE A 406 -0.87 15.71 23.42
C PHE A 406 -2.23 15.73 24.11
N GLY A 407 -2.76 16.93 24.37
CA GLY A 407 -4.12 17.11 24.88
C GLY A 407 -5.15 16.46 23.95
N GLU A 408 -4.99 16.70 22.65
CA GLU A 408 -5.73 16.08 21.56
C GLU A 408 -4.87 15.01 20.85
N PRO A 409 -5.14 13.70 21.05
CA PRO A 409 -4.29 12.64 20.52
C PRO A 409 -4.27 12.51 18.99
N ASN A 410 -5.25 13.12 18.31
CA ASN A 410 -5.45 13.02 16.86
C ASN A 410 -4.81 14.19 16.09
N VAL A 411 -4.14 15.12 16.78
CA VAL A 411 -3.33 16.16 16.12
C VAL A 411 -2.29 15.49 15.21
N PRO A 412 -2.09 15.99 13.97
CA PRO A 412 -1.07 15.49 13.06
C PRO A 412 0.31 15.41 13.72
N ASN A 413 1.17 14.51 13.23
CA ASN A 413 2.55 14.47 13.70
C ASN A 413 3.33 15.69 13.16
N PRO A 414 4.43 16.10 13.84
CA PRO A 414 5.32 17.12 13.34
C PRO A 414 5.87 16.78 11.95
N THR A 415 5.89 17.76 11.06
CA THR A 415 6.59 17.76 9.79
C THR A 415 7.66 18.84 9.81
N PHE A 416 8.61 18.80 8.88
CA PHE A 416 9.62 19.87 8.75
C PHE A 416 9.00 21.27 8.61
N SER A 417 7.80 21.39 8.03
CA SER A 417 7.12 22.66 7.83
C SER A 417 6.40 23.20 9.06
N ASN A 418 6.11 22.37 10.07
CA ASN A 418 5.35 22.79 11.24
C ASN A 418 5.98 22.37 12.58
N MET A 419 7.18 21.80 12.60
CA MET A 419 7.82 21.31 13.83
C MET A 419 7.95 22.38 14.92
N LEU A 420 8.07 23.66 14.53
CA LEU A 420 8.16 24.79 15.46
C LEU A 420 6.84 25.10 16.19
N THR A 421 5.70 24.53 15.74
CA THR A 421 4.41 24.69 16.44
C THR A 421 4.22 23.72 17.59
N TYR A 422 5.19 22.83 17.84
CA TYR A 422 5.12 21.81 18.89
C TYR A 422 6.07 22.14 20.04
N SER A 423 5.66 21.78 21.25
CA SER A 423 6.51 21.90 22.44
C SER A 423 7.69 20.92 22.39
N ALA A 424 8.74 21.20 23.16
CA ALA A 424 9.92 20.33 23.25
C ALA A 424 9.57 18.89 23.69
N SER A 425 8.60 18.71 24.59
CA SER A 425 8.16 17.39 25.05
C SER A 425 7.40 16.61 23.97
N GLN A 426 6.59 17.29 23.17
CA GLN A 426 5.90 16.70 22.01
C GLN A 426 6.89 16.27 20.94
N LEU A 427 7.89 17.13 20.64
CA LEU A 427 8.96 16.79 19.71
C LEU A 427 9.78 15.61 20.21
N ALA A 428 10.18 15.59 21.49
CA ALA A 428 10.91 14.48 22.07
C ALA A 428 10.13 13.16 21.99
N TYR A 429 8.83 13.17 22.31
CA TYR A 429 7.96 11.99 22.15
C TYR A 429 7.90 11.52 20.69
N CYS A 430 7.69 12.45 19.74
CA CYS A 430 7.61 12.11 18.33
C CYS A 430 8.92 11.54 17.81
N THR A 431 10.07 12.16 18.14
CA THR A 431 11.39 11.64 17.78
C THR A 431 11.65 10.26 18.36
N ALA A 432 11.34 10.04 19.65
CA ALA A 432 11.47 8.72 20.26
C ALA A 432 10.57 7.69 19.56
N SER A 433 9.36 8.08 19.19
CA SER A 433 8.40 7.22 18.48
C SER A 433 8.88 6.84 17.08
N VAL A 434 9.51 7.77 16.35
CA VAL A 434 10.16 7.51 15.07
C VAL A 434 11.33 6.53 15.23
N VAL A 435 12.22 6.79 16.20
CA VAL A 435 13.37 5.91 16.47
C VAL A 435 12.92 4.50 16.80
N VAL A 436 11.94 4.33 17.70
CA VAL A 436 11.40 3.01 18.06
C VAL A 436 10.77 2.32 16.85
N SER A 437 10.03 3.06 16.02
CA SER A 437 9.41 2.50 14.80
C SER A 437 10.45 2.00 13.81
N GLN A 438 11.51 2.78 13.55
CA GLN A 438 12.59 2.38 12.66
C GLN A 438 13.42 1.20 13.22
N VAL A 439 13.78 1.25 14.50
CA VAL A 439 14.56 0.20 15.17
C VAL A 439 13.82 -1.13 15.18
N THR A 440 12.50 -1.11 15.36
CA THR A 440 11.67 -2.32 15.30
C THR A 440 11.40 -2.78 13.87
N LEU A 441 11.23 -1.87 12.91
CA LEU A 441 11.09 -2.21 11.49
C LEU A 441 12.31 -2.97 10.98
N ASN A 442 13.51 -2.41 11.16
CA ASN A 442 14.77 -3.00 10.70
C ASN A 442 15.01 -4.38 11.33
N TYR A 443 14.58 -4.57 12.59
CA TYR A 443 14.61 -5.89 13.21
C TYR A 443 13.64 -6.88 12.57
N ALA A 444 12.39 -6.46 12.38
CA ALA A 444 11.31 -7.34 11.94
C ALA A 444 11.47 -7.80 10.49
N VAL A 445 12.11 -7.00 9.65
CA VAL A 445 12.32 -7.29 8.23
C VAL A 445 13.54 -8.21 7.98
N ALA A 446 14.39 -8.48 8.98
CA ALA A 446 15.56 -9.35 8.79
C ALA A 446 15.21 -10.74 8.19
N PRO A 447 14.19 -11.48 8.68
CA PRO A 447 13.77 -12.73 8.06
C PRO A 447 13.24 -12.58 6.63
N PHE A 448 12.53 -11.49 6.32
CA PHE A 448 12.06 -11.20 4.96
C PHE A 448 13.24 -11.08 3.97
N MET A 449 14.39 -10.61 4.45
CA MET A 449 15.60 -10.48 3.64
C MET A 449 16.44 -11.77 3.60
N LEU A 450 16.43 -12.55 4.68
CA LEU A 450 17.22 -13.79 4.80
C LEU A 450 16.49 -15.04 4.29
N LEU A 451 15.16 -14.98 4.16
CA LEU A 451 14.23 -15.98 3.63
C LEU A 451 14.18 -17.32 4.39
N GLU A 452 15.32 -17.97 4.62
CA GLU A 452 15.37 -19.29 5.25
C GLU A 452 15.14 -19.20 6.77
N PHE A 453 14.54 -20.24 7.34
CA PHE A 453 14.25 -20.29 8.78
C PHE A 453 15.51 -20.20 9.64
N LYS A 454 16.54 -21.01 9.33
CA LYS A 454 17.80 -21.06 10.11
C LYS A 454 18.58 -19.75 9.97
N ALA A 455 18.68 -19.21 8.76
CA ALA A 455 19.29 -17.90 8.49
C ALA A 455 18.58 -16.79 9.27
N SER A 456 17.25 -16.77 9.23
CA SER A 456 16.41 -15.79 9.95
C SER A 456 16.63 -15.82 11.47
N LEU A 457 16.66 -17.02 12.07
CA LEU A 457 16.99 -17.18 13.49
C LEU A 457 18.42 -16.73 13.79
N GLY A 458 19.38 -17.04 12.92
CA GLY A 458 20.77 -16.56 13.02
C GLY A 458 20.85 -15.04 13.05
N GLY A 459 20.15 -14.37 12.12
CA GLY A 459 20.12 -12.91 12.03
C GLY A 459 19.55 -12.26 13.29
N TRP A 460 18.46 -12.80 13.83
CA TRP A 460 17.90 -12.32 15.11
C TRP A 460 18.78 -12.62 16.31
N LYS A 461 19.43 -13.78 16.35
CA LYS A 461 20.39 -14.15 17.40
C LYS A 461 21.59 -13.22 17.41
N ALA A 462 22.09 -12.82 16.24
CA ALA A 462 23.23 -11.89 16.10
C ALA A 462 22.99 -10.53 16.78
N VAL A 463 21.72 -10.16 16.97
CA VAL A 463 21.28 -8.94 17.66
C VAL A 463 20.47 -9.24 18.93
N TYR A 464 20.68 -10.41 19.53
CA TYR A 464 20.14 -10.78 20.86
C TYR A 464 18.62 -10.70 20.98
N PHE A 465 17.90 -10.94 19.88
CA PHE A 465 16.45 -10.92 19.86
C PHE A 465 15.78 -9.63 20.39
N TYR A 466 16.47 -8.49 20.34
CA TYR A 466 16.02 -7.26 21.02
C TYR A 466 14.58 -6.86 20.66
N GLY A 467 14.17 -7.02 19.40
CA GLY A 467 12.84 -6.62 18.96
C GLY A 467 11.73 -7.54 19.51
N HIS A 468 12.00 -8.83 19.70
CA HIS A 468 11.05 -9.73 20.40
C HIS A 468 10.92 -9.32 21.86
N ILE A 469 12.06 -9.08 22.53
CA ILE A 469 12.08 -8.69 23.94
C ILE A 469 11.29 -7.38 24.13
N LEU A 470 11.57 -6.35 23.32
CA LEU A 470 10.88 -5.07 23.38
C LEU A 470 9.36 -5.22 23.16
N THR A 471 8.96 -6.03 22.18
CA THR A 471 7.55 -6.27 21.86
C THR A 471 6.84 -7.02 22.98
N LEU A 472 7.44 -8.10 23.47
CA LEU A 472 6.89 -8.93 24.54
C LEU A 472 6.74 -8.15 25.84
N VAL A 473 7.81 -7.47 26.28
CA VAL A 473 7.80 -6.63 27.49
C VAL A 473 6.71 -5.56 27.38
N THR A 474 6.58 -4.89 26.23
CA THR A 474 5.53 -3.89 26.01
C THR A 474 4.15 -4.50 26.18
N ILE A 475 3.85 -5.58 25.44
CA ILE A 475 2.53 -6.24 25.49
C ILE A 475 2.21 -6.71 26.91
N VAL A 476 3.14 -7.41 27.56
CA VAL A 476 2.97 -7.92 28.93
C VAL A 476 2.76 -6.77 29.92
N ALA A 477 3.53 -5.69 29.84
CA ALA A 477 3.36 -4.54 30.73
C ALA A 477 1.96 -3.92 30.60
N PHE A 478 1.46 -3.76 29.38
CA PHE A 478 0.11 -3.23 29.17
C PHE A 478 -1.00 -4.20 29.59
N GLN A 479 -0.81 -5.51 29.38
CA GLN A 479 -1.74 -6.53 29.87
C GLN A 479 -1.80 -6.54 31.41
N ASN A 480 -0.67 -6.26 32.08
CA ASN A 480 -0.58 -6.15 33.54
C ASN A 480 -0.93 -4.74 34.07
N GLY A 481 -1.67 -3.95 33.31
CA GLY A 481 -2.30 -2.73 33.81
C GLY A 481 -1.49 -1.43 33.65
N LEU A 482 -0.36 -1.44 32.94
CA LEU A 482 0.40 -0.21 32.64
C LEU A 482 -0.51 0.85 32.00
N GLY A 483 -1.36 0.48 31.03
CA GLY A 483 -2.30 1.41 30.39
C GLY A 483 -3.23 2.10 31.40
N LYS A 484 -3.79 1.34 32.36
CA LYS A 484 -4.64 1.88 33.43
C LYS A 484 -3.86 2.82 34.35
N ALA A 485 -2.62 2.47 34.68
CA ALA A 485 -1.76 3.31 35.52
C ALA A 485 -1.44 4.65 34.83
N LEU A 486 -1.13 4.62 33.53
CA LEU A 486 -0.87 5.83 32.73
C LEU A 486 -2.13 6.69 32.59
N ASP A 487 -3.28 6.08 32.31
CA ASP A 487 -4.56 6.78 32.21
C ASP A 487 -4.96 7.44 33.54
N ARG A 488 -4.72 6.77 34.68
CA ARG A 488 -4.95 7.31 36.02
C ARG A 488 -4.03 8.50 36.31
N LYS A 489 -2.75 8.42 35.96
CA LYS A 489 -1.78 9.52 36.14
C LYS A 489 -2.19 10.78 35.37
N ARG A 490 -2.84 10.62 34.22
CA ARG A 490 -3.38 11.73 33.42
C ARG A 490 -4.67 12.34 34.01
N GLY A 491 -5.24 11.77 35.07
CA GLY A 491 -6.51 12.21 35.65
C GLY A 491 -7.73 11.70 34.90
N LYS A 492 -7.59 10.66 34.05
CA LYS A 492 -8.71 10.05 33.33
C LYS A 492 -9.40 8.99 34.21
N VAL A 493 -10.10 9.43 35.25
CA VAL A 493 -11.02 8.56 36.00
C VAL A 493 -12.34 8.44 35.22
N ARG A 494 -12.55 7.27 34.63
CA ARG A 494 -13.84 6.60 34.31
C ARG A 494 -14.97 7.51 33.78
N LEU A 495 -15.02 7.69 32.46
CA LEU A 495 -16.28 7.95 31.76
C LEU A 495 -16.84 6.60 31.27
N ASP A 496 -17.94 6.19 31.90
CA ASP A 496 -18.93 5.16 31.54
C ASP A 496 -18.49 3.71 31.28
N SER A 497 -18.52 2.90 32.34
CA SER A 497 -18.90 1.49 32.20
C SER A 497 -20.43 1.39 32.16
N LYS A 498 -21.04 1.58 30.99
CA LYS A 498 -22.33 0.94 30.72
C LYS A 498 -22.04 -0.50 30.32
N LYS A 499 -22.45 -1.44 31.19
CA LYS A 499 -22.41 -2.88 30.97
C LYS A 499 -23.05 -3.20 29.61
N THR A 500 -22.26 -3.70 28.67
CA THR A 500 -22.76 -4.64 27.67
C THR A 500 -22.32 -6.01 28.16
N ASP A 501 -23.27 -6.76 28.73
CA ASP A 501 -23.06 -8.15 29.12
C ASP A 501 -22.73 -8.97 27.87
N GLY A 502 -21.58 -9.65 27.87
CA GLY A 502 -21.14 -10.51 26.79
C GLY A 502 -19.61 -10.66 26.72
N GLU A 503 -19.11 -11.72 27.38
CA GLU A 503 -17.74 -12.27 27.37
C GLU A 503 -16.64 -11.52 28.16
N PRO A 504 -15.73 -12.29 28.83
CA PRO A 504 -14.62 -11.73 29.58
C PRO A 504 -13.68 -10.98 28.64
N PRO A 505 -12.99 -9.92 29.11
CA PRO A 505 -12.16 -9.10 28.25
C PRO A 505 -10.86 -9.85 27.93
N PHE A 506 -10.90 -10.75 26.95
CA PHE A 506 -9.84 -10.71 25.96
C PHE A 506 -10.04 -9.38 25.24
N ALA A 507 -9.46 -8.31 25.79
CA ALA A 507 -9.39 -7.03 25.13
C ALA A 507 -8.58 -7.25 23.86
N SER A 508 -9.27 -7.61 22.78
CA SER A 508 -8.65 -7.80 21.48
C SER A 508 -8.08 -6.45 21.08
N GLY A 509 -6.79 -6.23 21.34
CA GLY A 509 -6.01 -5.05 20.94
C GLY A 509 -5.85 -4.92 19.41
N PHE A 510 -6.85 -5.40 18.68
CA PHE A 510 -6.82 -5.69 17.26
C PHE A 510 -7.95 -5.01 16.49
N THR A 511 -8.72 -4.12 17.12
CA THR A 511 -9.50 -3.15 16.35
C THR A 511 -8.52 -2.18 15.68
N THR A 512 -8.68 -1.96 14.39
CA THR A 512 -8.10 -0.80 13.70
C THR A 512 -9.08 0.35 13.91
N ASP A 513 -8.64 1.49 14.44
CA ASP A 513 -9.45 2.69 14.67
C ASP A 513 -9.88 3.39 13.36
N ALA A 514 -10.25 2.62 12.33
CA ALA A 514 -10.90 3.16 11.13
C ALA A 514 -12.28 3.80 11.45
N ASP A 515 -12.72 3.74 12.70
CA ASP A 515 -13.94 4.37 13.21
C ASP A 515 -13.67 5.67 13.99
N SER A 516 -12.42 6.03 14.33
CA SER A 516 -12.18 7.31 15.03
C SER A 516 -12.39 8.53 14.15
N ASP A 517 -12.36 8.36 12.82
CA ASP A 517 -12.69 9.41 11.86
C ASP A 517 -14.22 9.48 11.61
N ALA A 518 -14.98 8.45 11.99
CA ALA A 518 -16.45 8.42 11.90
C ALA A 518 -17.13 8.89 13.20
N ASP A 519 -16.52 8.62 14.36
CA ASP A 519 -17.07 9.00 15.68
C ASP A 519 -16.87 10.50 16.00
N GLY A 520 -16.01 11.21 15.25
CA GLY A 520 -15.81 12.66 15.37
C GLY A 520 -16.95 13.52 14.80
N PHE A 521 -17.79 12.96 13.91
CA PHE A 521 -18.87 13.69 13.25
C PHE A 521 -20.26 13.44 13.85
N THR A 522 -20.45 12.35 14.60
CA THR A 522 -21.78 11.95 15.12
C THR A 522 -22.11 12.50 16.51
N ASN A 523 -21.14 13.03 17.26
CA ASN A 523 -21.37 13.56 18.61
C ASN A 523 -21.72 15.06 18.69
N ARG A 524 -21.98 15.74 17.56
CA ARG A 524 -22.41 17.16 17.56
C ARG A 524 -23.92 17.39 17.49
N SER A 525 -24.75 16.37 17.30
CA SER A 525 -26.21 16.55 17.12
C SER A 525 -27.08 16.20 18.32
N ILE A 526 -26.52 15.74 19.44
CA ILE A 526 -27.30 15.38 20.64
C ILE A 526 -26.73 16.08 21.86
N LEU A 527 -26.87 17.41 21.92
CA LEU A 527 -26.81 18.20 23.16
C LEU A 527 -27.27 19.63 22.83
N LYS A 528 -28.60 19.84 22.83
CA LYS A 528 -29.28 21.12 23.14
C LYS A 528 -30.79 20.96 22.97
N ARG A 529 -31.47 20.44 24.00
CA ARG A 529 -32.87 20.74 24.27
C ARG A 529 -32.90 21.54 25.58
N GLY A 530 -33.29 22.80 25.49
CA GLY A 530 -33.42 23.72 26.62
C GLY A 530 -33.83 25.11 26.13
N ASN A 531 -35.10 25.45 26.34
CA ASN A 531 -35.87 26.66 26.04
C ASN A 531 -35.12 28.01 25.90
N SER A 532 -35.37 28.71 24.79
CA SER A 532 -35.81 30.13 24.80
C SER A 532 -36.26 30.55 23.38
N SER A 533 -37.57 30.50 23.14
CA SER A 533 -38.24 30.91 21.90
C SER A 533 -38.49 32.43 21.89
N THR A 534 -37.96 33.14 20.89
CA THR A 534 -38.64 34.20 20.09
C THR A 534 -37.70 35.08 19.26
N ASN A 535 -36.39 35.12 19.55
CA ASN A 535 -35.42 35.86 18.70
C ASN A 535 -34.80 35.03 17.55
N GLN A 536 -34.98 33.71 17.56
CA GLN A 536 -34.38 32.82 16.57
C GLN A 536 -35.18 32.71 15.27
N GLN A 537 -36.43 33.16 15.25
CA GLN A 537 -37.31 33.05 14.10
C GLN A 537 -37.04 34.16 13.06
N ARG A 538 -36.62 35.37 13.47
CA ARG A 538 -36.22 36.44 12.53
C ARG A 538 -34.83 36.25 11.92
N LEU A 539 -33.95 35.49 12.56
CA LEU A 539 -32.62 35.16 12.02
C LEU A 539 -32.67 34.00 11.00
N ASN A 540 -33.67 33.11 11.11
CA ASN A 540 -33.82 31.98 10.21
C ASN A 540 -34.35 32.38 8.81
N ASP A 541 -35.14 33.44 8.70
CA ASP A 541 -35.67 33.88 7.40
C ASP A 541 -34.62 34.62 6.54
N GLN A 542 -33.60 35.23 7.15
CA GLN A 542 -32.45 35.79 6.40
C GLN A 542 -31.38 34.75 6.05
N ALA A 543 -31.29 33.63 6.78
CA ALA A 543 -30.32 32.56 6.50
C ALA A 543 -30.75 31.66 5.32
N GLN A 544 -32.05 31.58 5.00
CA GLN A 544 -32.54 30.76 3.90
C GLN A 544 -32.19 31.30 2.50
N HIS A 545 -31.81 32.57 2.36
CA HIS A 545 -31.39 33.13 1.06
C HIS A 545 -29.88 33.07 0.78
N VAL A 546 -29.04 32.64 1.73
CA VAL A 546 -27.58 32.57 1.57
C VAL A 546 -27.05 31.12 1.48
N SER A 547 -27.87 30.13 1.83
CA SER A 547 -27.49 28.70 1.87
C SER A 547 -27.49 27.97 0.51
N ALA A 548 -27.80 28.62 -0.61
CA ALA A 548 -27.94 27.95 -1.92
C ALA A 548 -26.65 27.81 -2.75
N LEU A 549 -25.46 28.18 -2.23
CA LEU A 549 -24.25 28.33 -3.07
C LEU A 549 -22.95 27.73 -2.52
N ALA A 550 -22.97 26.72 -1.65
CA ALA A 550 -21.73 26.03 -1.26
C ALA A 550 -21.92 24.51 -1.04
N PRO A 551 -21.25 23.65 -1.84
CA PRO A 551 -21.06 22.25 -1.49
C PRO A 551 -19.89 22.10 -0.49
N GLU A 552 -20.17 21.44 0.64
CA GLU A 552 -19.22 21.11 1.71
C GLU A 552 -18.13 20.09 1.30
N PRO A 553 -16.97 20.08 1.98
CA PRO A 553 -15.78 19.33 1.59
C PRO A 553 -15.85 17.84 1.97
N LEU A 554 -15.48 16.97 1.02
CA LEU A 554 -15.17 15.55 1.25
C LEU A 554 -13.72 15.40 1.71
N SER A 555 -13.50 14.90 2.92
CA SER A 555 -12.25 14.29 3.39
C SER A 555 -12.48 12.84 3.76
#